data_AF-A0A418QQJ4-F1
#
_entry.id   AF-A0A418QQJ4-F1
#
_cell.length_a   1.000
_cell.length_b   1.000
_cell.length_c   1.000
_cell.angle_alpha   90.00
_cell.angle_beta   90.00
_cell.angle_gamma   90.00
#
_symmetry.space_group_name_H-M   'P 1'
#
loop_
_entity.id
_entity.type
_entity.pdbx_description
1 polymer ?
#
loop_
_entity_poly.entity_id
_entity_poly.type
_entity_poly.pdbx_seq_one_letter_code
_entity_poly.pdbx_strand_id
1 'polypeptide(L)' 'MTRAAYPNDLTDAEWNVLFPLLPQASPIGRPRKWSLREILDGIFYV' A
#
# COMPACT_ATOMS: atom_id res chain seq x y z
N MET A 1 -13.57 8.45 7.36
CA MET A 1 -14.21 7.19 6.92
C MET A 1 -13.19 6.09 7.12
N THR A 2 -13.45 5.16 8.02
CA THR A 2 -12.60 3.99 8.26
C THR A 2 -12.76 3.03 7.08
N ARG A 3 -11.66 2.66 6.42
CA ARG A 3 -11.68 1.66 5.34
C ARG A 3 -12.10 0.32 5.93
N ALA A 4 -12.93 -0.45 5.21
CA ALA A 4 -13.10 -1.85 5.54
C ALA A 4 -11.77 -2.57 5.29
N ALA A 5 -11.22 -3.18 6.33
CA ALA A 5 -10.00 -3.96 6.22
C ALA A 5 -10.28 -5.24 5.42
N TYR A 6 -9.37 -5.62 4.52
CA TYR A 6 -9.44 -6.94 3.92
C TYR A 6 -8.90 -7.99 4.89
N PRO A 7 -9.36 -9.25 4.79
CA PRO A 7 -8.83 -10.34 5.62
C PRO A 7 -7.31 -10.55 5.48
N ASN A 8 -6.75 -10.17 4.33
CA ASN A 8 -5.33 -10.31 4.00
C ASN A 8 -4.60 -8.95 3.96
N ASP A 9 -5.09 -7.95 4.69
CA ASP A 9 -4.38 -6.68 4.83
C ASP A 9 -3.02 -6.89 5.49
N LEU A 10 -2.01 -6.15 5.01
CA LEU A 10 -0.67 -6.22 5.57
C LEU A 10 -0.67 -5.70 7.01
N THR A 11 -0.07 -6.47 7.91
CA THR A 11 0.25 -6.01 9.26
C THR A 11 1.32 -4.91 9.23
N ASP A 12 1.42 -4.12 10.29
CA ASP A 12 2.45 -3.07 10.36
C ASP A 12 3.87 -3.64 10.31
N ALA A 13 4.08 -4.85 10.84
CA ALA A 13 5.36 -5.55 10.78
C ALA A 13 5.75 -5.91 9.35
N GLU A 14 4.82 -6.51 8.59
CA GLU A 14 5.05 -6.85 7.17
C GLU A 14 5.21 -5.60 6.32
N TRP A 15 4.40 -4.57 6.58
CA TRP A 15 4.52 -3.28 5.91
C TRP A 15 5.90 -2.64 6.11
N ASN A 16 6.47 -2.70 7.31
CA ASN A 16 7.81 -2.16 7.57
C ASN A 16 8.92 -2.89 6.83
N VAL A 17 8.74 -4.18 6.50
CA VAL A 17 9.69 -4.93 5.68
C VAL A 17 9.55 -4.55 4.21
N LEU A 18 8.32 -4.38 3.72
CA LEU A 18 8.04 -4.09 2.30
C LEU A 18 8.32 -2.62 1.93
N PHE A 19 7.90 -1.67 2.76
CA PHE A 19 7.98 -0.23 2.51
C PHE A 19 9.34 0.26 1.97
N PRO A 20 10.50 -0.09 2.55
CA PRO A 20 11.79 0.39 2.05
C PRO A 20 12.16 -0.16 0.67
N LEU A 21 11.53 -1.25 0.22
CA LEU A 21 11.77 -1.86 -1.09
C LEU A 21 10.89 -1.24 -2.20
N LEU A 22 9.90 -0.43 -1.83
CA LEU A 22 8.95 0.15 -2.77
C LEU A 22 9.54 1.38 -3.47
N PRO A 23 9.14 1.64 -4.73
CA PRO A 23 9.61 2.80 -5.45
C PRO A 23 9.11 4.09 -4.80
N GLN A 24 10.02 5.06 -4.67
CA GLN A 24 9.68 6.41 -4.26
C GLN A 24 8.62 7.03 -5.19
N ALA A 25 7.95 8.07 -4.71
CA ALA A 25 7.00 8.81 -5.53
C ALA A 25 7.75 9.43 -6.72
N SER A 26 7.20 9.24 -7.93
CA SER A 26 7.76 9.86 -9.12
C SER A 26 7.63 11.39 -9.01
N PRO A 27 8.68 12.18 -9.31
CA PRO A 27 8.60 13.64 -9.33
C PRO A 27 7.83 14.16 -10.55
N ILE A 28 7.62 13.31 -11.56
CA ILE A 28 6.93 13.62 -12.81
C ILE A 28 5.68 12.76 -12.99
N GLY A 29 4.69 13.31 -13.71
CA GLY A 29 3.44 12.63 -14.01
C GLY A 29 2.35 12.87 -12.97
N ARG A 30 1.27 12.06 -13.03
CA ARG A 30 0.13 12.21 -12.13
C ARG A 30 0.49 11.68 -10.72
N PRO A 31 0.32 12.49 -9.66
CA PRO A 31 0.51 12.01 -8.29
C PRO A 31 -0.39 10.82 -7.98
N ARG A 32 0.14 9.87 -7.20
CA ARG A 32 -0.64 8.71 -6.73
C ARG A 32 -1.78 9.21 -5.85
N LYS A 33 -3.00 8.77 -6.15
CA LYS A 33 -4.18 9.08 -5.33
C LYS A 33 -4.24 8.23 -4.05
N TRP A 34 -3.77 6.99 -4.14
CA TRP A 34 -3.82 5.99 -3.07
C TRP A 34 -2.43 5.76 -2.49
N SER A 35 -2.37 5.41 -1.21
CA SER A 35 -1.12 4.99 -0.58
C SER A 35 -0.64 3.66 -1.19
N LEU A 36 0.67 3.43 -1.14
CA LEU A 36 1.23 2.15 -1.59
C LEU A 36 0.69 0.96 -0.78
N ARG A 37 0.37 1.17 0.51
CA ARG A 37 -0.22 0.13 1.37
C ARG A 37 -1.60 -0.27 0.87
N GLU A 38 -2.47 0.69 0.59
CA GLU A 38 -3.80 0.42 0.03
C GLU A 38 -3.74 -0.31 -1.31
N ILE A 39 -2.76 0.02 -2.16
CA ILE A 39 -2.55 -0.67 -3.43
C ILE A 39 -2.16 -2.14 -3.18
N LEU A 40 -1.21 -2.40 -2.27
CA LEU A 40 -0.76 -3.77 -1.98
C LEU A 40 -1.84 -4.59 -1.29
N ASP A 41 -2.55 -4.01 -0.31
CA ASP A 41 -3.68 -4.66 0.35
C ASP A 41 -4.73 -5.11 -0.68
N GLY A 42 -5.03 -4.26 -1.67
CA GLY A 42 -5.93 -4.61 -2.77
C GLY A 42 -5.39 -5.65 -3.74
N ILE A 43 -4.07 -5.73 -3.94
CA ILE A 43 -3.41 -6.76 -4.78
C ILE A 43 -3.41 -8.12 -4.07
N PHE A 44 -3.20 -8.15 -2.75
CA PHE A 44 -3.14 -9.38 -1.95
C PHE A 44 -4.52 -9.91 -1.54
N TYR A 45 -5.58 -9.15 -1.79
CA TYR A 45 -6.93 -9.61 -1.60
C TYR A 45 -7.31 -10.68 -2.64
N VAL A 46 -7.67 -11.87 -2.17
CA VAL A 46 -8.13 -13.06 -2.93
C VAL A 46 -9.42 -13.56 -2.32
#